data_AF-A0A819MVC9-F1
#
_entry.id   AF-A0A819MVC9-F1
#
_cell.length_a   1.000
_cell.length_b   1.000
_cell.length_c   1.000
_cell.angle_alpha   90.00
_cell.angle_beta   90.00
_cell.angle_gamma   90.00
#
_symmetry.space_group_name_H-M   'P 1'
#
loop_
_entity.id
_entity.type
_entity.pdbx_description
1 polymer ?
#
loop_
_entity_poly.entity_id
_entity_poly.type
_entity_poly.pdbx_seq_one_letter_code
_entity_poly.pdbx_strand_id
1 'polypeptide(L)'
;MFQRTILLYVNEIPQAVFVKIDNSYYLSAFQQSDKYNISVSIDSKQRCTSVNELLNSELVESPEIRRVEHYHMIYQTHVHLICFFDEFYMCFCTPEHHANCIKFKHAHSKCRHNAHCQNCAECWQDNPTCPRVTVCSCTDRFLGNQCQFYAKGIGLTLDDILCYEIEPYTTMNDQTNLIKWSSAVTIIIFVAGLINSGLSILAFRTKSSREVGCGIYLLASPVTSFLTVFFHI
;
A
#
# COMPACT_ATOMS: atom_id res chain seq x y z
N MET A 1 -18.33 0.01 16.76
CA MET A 1 -16.94 -0.45 16.58
C MET A 1 -16.62 -0.29 15.09
N PHE A 2 -16.06 0.86 14.69
CA PHE A 2 -15.66 1.15 13.30
C PHE A 2 -14.16 0.94 13.23
N GLN A 3 -13.72 -0.25 12.81
CA GLN A 3 -12.31 -0.50 12.51
C GLN A 3 -12.19 -0.58 11.00
N ARG A 4 -11.59 0.44 10.39
CA ARG A 4 -11.24 0.45 8.97
C ARG A 4 -9.73 0.32 8.85
N THR A 5 -9.28 -0.56 7.97
CA THR A 5 -7.87 -0.71 7.63
C THR A 5 -7.61 0.02 6.31
N ILE A 6 -6.60 0.87 6.29
CA ILE A 6 -6.13 1.56 5.07
C ILE A 6 -4.72 1.05 4.76
N LEU A 7 -4.48 0.72 3.49
CA LEU A 7 -3.17 0.36 2.97
C LEU A 7 -2.61 1.55 2.19
N LEU A 8 -1.44 2.02 2.60
CA LEU A 8 -0.72 3.12 1.97
C LEU A 8 0.61 2.61 1.42
N TYR A 9 0.82 2.80 0.12
CA TYR A 9 2.08 2.52 -0.56
C TYR A 9 2.85 3.84 -0.69
N VAL A 10 3.96 3.97 0.02
CA VAL A 10 4.75 5.21 0.08
C VAL A 10 6.15 4.98 -0.45
N ASN A 11 6.67 5.97 -1.19
CA ASN A 11 8.05 5.94 -1.69
C ASN A 11 9.04 6.51 -0.66
N GLU A 12 8.57 7.38 0.24
CA GLU A 12 9.33 7.96 1.35
C GLU A 12 8.64 7.65 2.67
N ILE A 13 9.41 7.35 3.72
CA ILE A 13 8.87 6.96 5.03
C ILE A 13 8.35 8.21 5.75
N PRO A 14 7.04 8.34 6.00
CA PRO A 14 6.48 9.48 6.71
C PRO A 14 6.73 9.37 8.22
N GLN A 15 7.02 10.48 8.88
CA GLN A 15 7.16 10.53 10.35
C GLN A 15 5.81 10.35 11.06
N ALA A 16 4.73 10.84 10.46
CA ALA A 16 3.38 10.74 10.97
C ALA A 16 2.39 10.62 9.80
N VAL A 17 1.32 9.84 10.01
CA VAL A 17 0.22 9.68 9.05
C VAL A 17 -1.07 10.10 9.74
N PHE A 18 -1.77 11.04 9.11
CA PHE A 18 -3.08 11.51 9.54
C PHE A 18 -4.12 11.14 8.48
N VAL A 19 -5.26 10.61 8.94
CA VAL A 19 -6.38 10.26 8.07
C VAL A 19 -7.57 11.14 8.39
N LYS A 20 -8.21 11.70 7.36
CA LYS A 20 -9.44 12.47 7.49
C LYS A 20 -10.65 11.63 7.10
N ILE A 21 -11.61 11.48 8.01
CA ILE A 21 -12.89 10.79 7.79
C ILE A 21 -14.02 11.67 8.32
N ASP A 22 -15.04 11.96 7.51
CA ASP A 22 -16.23 12.74 7.89
C ASP A 22 -15.90 14.03 8.65
N ASN A 23 -14.88 14.74 8.16
CA ASN A 23 -14.35 15.98 8.71
C ASN A 23 -13.61 15.90 10.06
N SER A 24 -13.40 14.69 10.59
CA SER A 24 -12.53 14.43 11.75
C SER A 24 -11.17 13.91 11.30
N TYR A 25 -10.12 14.29 12.02
CA TYR A 25 -8.77 13.79 11.80
C TYR A 25 -8.44 12.67 12.79
N TYR A 26 -7.63 11.71 12.36
CA TYR A 26 -7.16 10.58 13.15
C TYR A 26 -5.66 10.41 12.97
N LEU A 27 -4.91 10.32 14.08
CA LEU A 27 -3.49 9.97 14.04
C LEU A 27 -3.38 8.46 13.90
N SER A 28 -3.02 8.03 12.70
CA SER A 28 -3.13 6.63 12.32
C SER A 28 -1.78 5.92 12.51
N ALA A 29 -0.67 6.59 12.18
CA ALA A 29 0.68 6.07 12.43
C ALA A 29 1.63 7.20 12.86
N PHE A 30 2.58 6.87 13.74
CA PHE A 30 3.60 7.79 14.22
C PHE A 30 4.91 7.00 14.44
N GLN A 31 6.02 7.48 13.86
CA GLN A 31 7.34 6.81 13.92
C GLN A 31 7.32 5.34 13.43
N GLN A 32 6.76 5.08 12.25
CA GLN A 32 6.67 3.72 11.72
C GLN A 32 8.01 3.27 11.10
N SER A 33 8.53 2.14 11.58
CA SER A 33 9.78 1.51 11.14
C SER A 33 9.68 0.97 9.71
N ASP A 34 10.66 1.35 8.89
CA ASP A 34 11.27 0.69 7.73
C ASP A 34 10.39 0.02 6.65
N LYS A 35 9.08 0.28 6.62
CA LYS A 35 8.15 -0.36 5.67
C LYS A 35 7.59 0.63 4.67
N TYR A 36 7.74 0.31 3.38
CA TYR A 36 7.13 1.02 2.25
C TYR A 36 5.60 0.81 2.16
N ASN A 37 5.08 -0.19 2.87
CA ASN A 37 3.66 -0.51 2.98
C ASN A 37 3.18 -0.23 4.40
N ILE A 38 2.37 0.81 4.56
CA ILE A 38 1.82 1.21 5.86
C ILE A 38 0.37 0.73 5.93
N SER A 39 0.14 -0.33 6.72
CA SER A 39 -1.20 -0.80 7.06
C SER A 39 -1.64 -0.16 8.38
N VAL A 40 -2.78 0.52 8.36
CA VAL A 40 -3.24 1.26 9.53
C VAL A 40 -4.69 0.98 9.85
N SER A 41 -4.94 0.53 11.07
CA SER A 41 -6.29 0.40 11.62
C SER A 41 -6.69 1.68 12.35
N ILE A 42 -7.82 2.27 11.96
CA ILE A 42 -8.33 3.51 12.55
C ILE A 42 -9.30 3.17 13.67
N ASP A 43 -9.05 3.71 14.88
CA ASP A 43 -9.94 3.63 16.04
C ASP A 43 -10.39 5.04 16.47
N SER A 44 -11.59 5.15 17.01
CA SER A 44 -12.10 6.33 17.74
C SER A 44 -11.12 6.91 18.76
N LYS A 45 -10.31 6.08 19.42
CA LYS A 45 -9.30 6.52 20.40
C LYS A 45 -8.18 7.35 19.77
N GLN A 46 -7.94 7.20 18.47
CA GLN A 46 -6.90 7.91 17.72
C GLN A 46 -7.39 9.24 17.13
N ARG A 47 -8.64 9.65 17.42
CA ARG A 47 -9.19 10.90 16.92
C ARG A 47 -8.42 12.09 17.47
N CYS A 48 -8.04 13.00 16.58
CA CYS A 48 -7.47 14.29 16.93
C CYS A 48 -8.60 15.30 17.20
N THR A 49 -8.46 16.04 18.29
CA THR A 49 -9.47 17.01 18.73
C THR A 49 -9.17 18.40 18.15
N SER A 50 -10.20 19.20 17.86
CA SER A 50 -9.99 20.59 17.42
C SER A 50 -9.54 21.45 18.60
N VAL A 51 -8.60 22.37 18.37
CA VAL A 51 -8.21 23.38 19.37
C VAL A 51 -9.41 24.20 19.87
N ASN A 52 -10.43 24.40 19.03
CA ASN A 52 -11.66 25.10 19.40
C ASN A 52 -12.45 24.41 20.51
N GLU A 53 -12.27 23.10 20.67
CA GLU A 53 -12.90 22.30 21.73
C GLU A 53 -12.04 22.23 23.01
N LEU A 54 -10.75 22.59 22.90
CA LEU A 54 -9.75 22.43 23.97
C LEU A 54 -9.37 23.74 24.65
N LEU A 55 -9.48 24.88 23.94
CA LEU A 55 -9.14 26.20 24.44
C LEU A 55 -10.38 27.07 24.65
N ASN A 56 -10.27 28.02 25.58
CA ASN A 56 -11.27 29.06 25.77
C ASN A 56 -11.41 29.93 24.51
N SER A 57 -12.62 30.44 24.27
CA SER A 57 -12.95 31.24 23.07
C SER A 57 -12.02 32.44 22.87
N GLU A 58 -11.62 33.13 23.94
CA GLU A 58 -10.67 34.26 23.87
C GLU A 58 -9.29 33.84 23.33
N LEU A 59 -8.82 32.64 23.67
CA LEU A 59 -7.54 32.14 23.16
C LEU A 59 -7.65 31.68 21.72
N VAL A 60 -8.77 31.06 21.33
CA VAL A 60 -9.01 30.63 19.95
C VAL A 60 -8.98 31.82 18.99
N GLU A 61 -9.56 32.95 19.40
CA GLU A 61 -9.57 34.19 18.61
C GLU A 61 -8.26 34.98 18.69
N SER A 62 -7.34 34.60 19.59
CA SER A 62 -6.06 35.30 19.73
C SER A 62 -5.13 35.05 18.54
N PRO A 63 -4.15 35.95 18.29
CA PRO A 63 -3.17 35.79 17.23
C PRO A 63 -2.39 34.48 17.32
N GLU A 64 -1.99 33.94 16.17
CA GLU A 64 -1.30 32.63 16.03
C GLU A 64 -0.18 32.43 17.05
N ILE A 65 0.74 33.41 17.19
CA ILE A 65 1.88 33.33 18.11
C ILE A 65 1.42 33.06 19.55
N ARG A 66 0.39 33.78 20.00
CA ARG A 66 -0.14 33.66 21.36
C ARG A 66 -0.85 32.32 21.56
N ARG A 67 -1.50 31.76 20.54
CA ARG A 67 -2.10 30.42 20.61
C ARG A 67 -1.03 29.34 20.75
N VAL A 68 0.02 29.42 19.93
CA VAL A 68 1.10 28.41 19.91
C VAL A 68 1.82 28.33 21.26
N GLU A 69 2.01 29.46 21.96
CA GLU A 69 2.55 29.47 23.33
C GLU A 69 1.75 28.58 24.30
N HIS A 70 0.44 28.43 24.07
CA HIS A 70 -0.45 27.67 24.94
C HIS A 70 -0.59 26.19 24.55
N TYR A 71 -0.03 25.76 23.41
CA TYR A 71 -0.19 24.39 22.91
C TYR A 71 0.47 23.34 23.83
N HIS A 72 1.56 23.69 24.49
CA HIS A 72 2.17 22.81 25.49
C HIS A 72 1.28 22.61 26.73
N MET A 73 0.47 23.61 27.11
CA MET A 73 -0.45 23.51 28.26
C MET A 73 -1.70 22.65 27.96
N ILE A 74 -2.08 22.53 26.69
CA ILE A 74 -3.22 21.70 26.28
C ILE A 74 -3.02 20.24 26.73
N TYR A 75 -1.83 19.69 26.50
CA TYR A 75 -1.54 18.30 26.89
C TYR A 75 -1.44 18.12 28.41
N GLN A 76 -0.91 19.12 29.12
CA GLN A 76 -0.88 19.10 30.59
C GLN A 76 -2.28 19.01 31.19
N THR A 77 -3.26 19.67 30.56
CA THR A 77 -4.67 19.67 30.98
C THR A 77 -5.40 18.40 30.52
N HIS A 78 -5.02 17.84 29.37
CA HIS A 78 -5.67 16.68 28.74
C HIS A 78 -4.67 15.53 28.54
N VAL A 79 -4.31 14.85 29.64
CA VAL A 79 -3.26 13.81 29.67
C VAL A 79 -3.54 12.63 28.71
N HIS A 80 -4.80 12.39 28.36
CA HIS A 80 -5.21 11.34 27.43
C HIS A 80 -5.28 11.78 25.95
N LEU A 81 -4.95 13.04 25.66
CA LEU A 81 -4.98 13.58 24.31
C LEU A 81 -3.77 13.10 23.51
N ILE A 82 -4.00 12.43 22.39
CA ILE A 82 -2.93 11.90 21.54
C ILE A 82 -2.51 12.93 20.49
N CYS A 83 -3.48 13.68 19.97
CA CYS A 83 -3.27 14.69 18.95
C CYS A 83 -4.38 15.74 18.94
N PHE A 84 -4.09 16.91 18.38
CA PHE A 84 -5.04 17.98 18.15
C PHE A 84 -4.64 18.82 16.93
N PHE A 85 -5.54 19.65 16.44
CA PHE A 85 -5.30 20.48 15.26
C PHE A 85 -6.02 21.84 15.35
N ASP A 86 -5.43 22.85 14.73
CA ASP A 86 -6.07 24.15 14.46
C ASP A 86 -6.17 24.38 12.94
N GLU A 87 -6.23 25.64 12.50
CA GLU A 87 -6.28 26.00 11.08
C GLU A 87 -4.95 25.83 10.33
N PHE A 88 -3.81 25.85 11.04
CA PHE A 88 -2.48 25.93 10.43
C PHE A 88 -1.52 24.83 10.89
N TYR A 89 -1.85 24.15 11.98
CA TYR A 89 -1.00 23.23 12.70
C TYR A 89 -1.73 21.93 12.99
N MET A 90 -0.96 20.86 12.86
CA MET A 90 -1.33 19.55 13.36
C MET A 90 -0.32 19.16 14.42
N CYS A 91 -0.83 18.82 15.60
CA CYS A 91 -0.02 18.57 16.78
C CYS A 91 -0.24 17.15 17.29
N PHE A 92 0.84 16.50 17.70
CA PHE A 92 0.81 15.23 18.41
C PHE A 92 1.52 15.39 19.75
N CYS A 93 1.04 14.67 20.75
CA CYS A 93 1.55 14.77 22.11
C CYS A 93 2.56 13.65 22.36
N THR A 94 3.73 14.01 22.89
CA THR A 94 4.76 13.03 23.26
C THR A 94 4.64 12.63 24.73
N PRO A 95 5.20 11.47 25.12
CA PRO A 95 5.25 11.05 26.52
C PRO A 95 5.98 12.04 27.43
N GLU A 96 6.84 12.89 26.87
CA GLU A 96 7.61 13.93 27.57
C GLU A 96 6.78 15.19 27.89
N HIS A 97 5.46 15.10 27.80
CA HIS A 97 4.51 16.18 28.03
C HIS A 97 4.61 17.38 27.09
N HIS A 98 5.19 17.20 25.90
CA HIS A 98 5.31 18.26 24.91
C HIS A 98 4.36 18.01 23.73
N ALA A 99 3.71 19.08 23.27
CA ALA A 99 3.02 19.09 21.98
C ALA A 99 4.04 19.39 20.88
N ASN A 100 4.19 18.48 19.94
CA ASN A 100 4.99 18.68 18.74
C ASN A 100 4.04 19.03 17.60
N CYS A 101 4.14 20.27 17.11
CA CYS A 101 3.25 20.83 16.11
C CYS A 101 3.98 21.04 14.79
N ILE A 102 3.37 20.59 13.71
CA ILE A 102 3.85 20.79 12.35
C ILE A 102 2.86 21.68 11.60
N LYS A 103 3.38 22.58 10.76
CA LYS A 103 2.52 23.34 9.85
C LYS A 103 1.84 22.37 8.89
N PHE A 104 0.52 22.43 8.83
CA PHE A 104 -0.30 21.50 8.08
C PHE A 104 -1.28 22.26 7.18
N LYS A 105 -1.23 21.98 5.89
CA LYS A 105 -2.21 22.51 4.94
C LYS A 105 -3.36 21.52 4.82
N HIS A 106 -4.50 21.86 5.39
CA HIS A 106 -5.71 21.01 5.37
C HIS A 106 -6.31 20.83 3.97
N ALA A 107 -6.00 21.74 3.04
CA ALA A 107 -6.41 21.66 1.65
C ALA A 107 -5.28 21.08 0.78
N HIS A 108 -5.57 19.96 0.12
CA HIS A 108 -4.69 19.35 -0.87
C HIS A 108 -5.13 19.72 -2.29
N SER A 109 -4.18 20.04 -3.15
CA SER A 109 -4.47 20.30 -4.56
C SER A 109 -4.61 18.99 -5.33
N LYS A 110 -5.66 18.89 -6.16
CA LYS A 110 -5.71 17.86 -7.20
C LYS A 110 -4.57 18.09 -8.20
N CYS A 111 -4.05 17.01 -8.76
CA CYS A 111 -3.01 17.11 -9.79
C CYS A 111 -3.51 17.90 -11.01
N ARG A 112 -2.64 18.72 -11.59
CA ARG A 112 -2.97 19.50 -12.80
C ARG A 112 -3.07 18.63 -14.05
N HIS A 113 -2.42 17.47 -14.04
CA HIS A 113 -2.51 16.44 -15.07
C HIS A 113 -2.66 15.07 -14.40
N ASN A 114 -3.64 14.30 -14.86
CA ASN A 114 -3.93 12.95 -14.33
C ASN A 114 -2.98 11.86 -14.86
N ALA A 115 -1.92 12.22 -15.59
CA ALA A 115 -1.04 11.23 -16.21
C ALA A 115 -0.26 10.35 -15.20
N HIS A 116 -0.15 10.78 -13.93
CA HIS A 116 0.55 10.01 -12.90
C HIS A 116 -0.25 8.85 -12.32
N CYS A 117 -1.57 8.96 -12.26
CA CYS A 117 -2.43 7.92 -11.69
C CYS A 117 -3.19 7.21 -12.81
N GLN A 118 -3.10 5.89 -12.83
CA GLN A 118 -3.74 5.06 -13.85
C GLN A 118 -5.17 4.67 -13.42
N ASN A 119 -5.92 4.04 -14.32
CA ASN A 119 -7.21 3.41 -14.02
C ASN A 119 -8.26 4.35 -13.35
N CYS A 120 -8.30 5.60 -13.78
CA CYS A 120 -9.22 6.63 -13.27
C CYS A 120 -9.09 6.92 -11.76
N ALA A 121 -7.94 6.64 -11.16
CA ALA A 121 -7.67 6.99 -9.77
C ALA A 121 -7.59 8.52 -9.56
N GLU A 122 -7.94 8.97 -8.36
CA GLU A 122 -7.83 10.38 -8.01
C GLU A 122 -6.37 10.73 -7.67
N CYS A 123 -5.86 11.80 -8.27
CA CYS A 123 -4.48 12.25 -8.08
C CYS A 123 -4.42 13.47 -7.16
N TRP A 124 -3.57 13.38 -6.14
CA TRP A 124 -3.30 14.43 -5.17
C TRP A 124 -1.82 14.81 -5.18
N GLN A 125 -1.52 16.10 -4.98
CA GLN A 125 -0.15 16.60 -4.96
C GLN A 125 0.07 17.61 -3.83
N ASP A 126 1.32 17.68 -3.35
CA ASP A 126 1.76 18.56 -2.26
C ASP A 126 1.77 20.05 -2.65
N ASN A 127 2.16 20.36 -3.88
CA ASN A 127 2.26 21.73 -4.38
C ASN A 127 1.62 21.86 -5.78
N PRO A 128 0.78 22.88 -6.02
CA PRO A 128 0.11 23.07 -7.30
C PRO A 128 1.06 23.45 -8.46
N THR A 129 2.20 24.07 -8.15
CA THR A 129 3.12 24.65 -9.13
C THR A 129 4.37 23.79 -9.33
N CYS A 130 4.89 23.17 -8.26
CA CYS A 130 6.10 22.34 -8.31
C CYS A 130 5.93 21.12 -7.39
N PRO A 131 5.20 20.08 -7.83
CA PRO A 131 4.90 18.93 -7.00
C PRO A 131 6.16 18.09 -6.76
N ARG A 132 6.44 17.77 -5.50
CA ARG A 132 7.51 16.84 -5.11
C ARG A 132 6.97 15.45 -4.86
N VAL A 133 5.77 15.37 -4.29
CA VAL A 133 5.14 14.11 -3.92
C VAL A 133 3.75 14.07 -4.54
N THR A 134 3.44 12.94 -5.19
CA THR A 134 2.13 12.66 -5.77
C THR A 134 1.59 11.38 -5.15
N VAL A 135 0.30 11.38 -4.82
CA VAL A 135 -0.39 10.24 -4.19
C VAL A 135 -1.64 9.94 -4.99
N CYS A 136 -1.81 8.66 -5.35
CA CYS A 136 -2.98 8.17 -6.07
C CYS A 136 -3.94 7.49 -5.10
N SER A 137 -5.21 7.89 -5.13
CA SER A 137 -6.30 7.22 -4.43
C SER A 137 -6.96 6.21 -5.39
N CYS A 138 -6.61 4.94 -5.21
CA CYS A 138 -7.10 3.85 -6.03
C CYS A 138 -8.52 3.45 -5.62
N THR A 139 -9.37 3.08 -6.60
CA THR A 139 -10.61 2.37 -6.30
C THR A 139 -10.29 0.93 -5.87
N ASP A 140 -11.20 0.28 -5.12
CA ASP A 140 -11.01 -1.05 -4.50
C ASP A 140 -10.55 -2.19 -5.44
N ARG A 141 -10.63 -1.98 -6.76
CA ARG A 141 -10.22 -2.94 -7.79
C ARG A 141 -8.79 -2.73 -8.30
N PHE A 142 -8.06 -1.74 -7.81
CA PHE A 142 -6.71 -1.44 -8.30
C PHE A 142 -5.71 -1.23 -7.17
N LEU A 143 -4.45 -1.60 -7.42
CA LEU A 143 -3.35 -1.62 -6.47
C LEU A 143 -2.07 -1.00 -7.08
N GLY A 144 -1.12 -0.70 -6.20
CA GLY A 144 0.17 -0.09 -6.54
C GLY A 144 0.17 1.42 -6.35
N ASN A 145 1.37 2.01 -6.39
CA ASN A 145 1.58 3.45 -6.17
C ASN A 145 0.91 4.35 -7.24
N GLN A 146 0.64 3.83 -8.42
CA GLN A 146 -0.09 4.51 -9.50
C GLN A 146 -1.45 3.86 -9.80
N CYS A 147 -1.91 2.93 -8.96
CA CYS A 147 -3.11 2.12 -9.21
C CYS A 147 -3.02 1.31 -10.51
N GLN A 148 -1.81 0.88 -10.90
CA GLN A 148 -1.52 0.23 -12.18
C GLN A 148 -1.97 -1.22 -12.27
N PHE A 149 -2.11 -1.92 -11.13
CA PHE A 149 -2.45 -3.33 -11.09
C PHE A 149 -3.93 -3.52 -10.83
N TYR A 150 -4.58 -4.45 -11.54
CA TYR A 150 -6.00 -4.76 -11.35
C TYR A 150 -6.16 -5.93 -10.39
N ALA A 151 -6.81 -5.68 -9.26
CA ALA A 151 -7.27 -6.70 -8.32
C ALA A 151 -8.63 -7.25 -8.80
N LYS A 152 -8.61 -8.34 -9.56
CA LYS A 152 -9.84 -8.96 -10.05
C LYS A 152 -10.49 -9.78 -8.95
N GLY A 153 -11.62 -9.30 -8.45
CA GLY A 153 -12.56 -10.11 -7.68
C GLY A 153 -13.26 -11.12 -8.58
N ILE A 154 -13.36 -12.36 -8.08
CA ILE A 154 -14.03 -13.56 -8.63
C ILE A 154 -13.15 -14.36 -9.62
N GLY A 155 -12.45 -15.33 -9.02
CA GLY A 155 -11.47 -16.20 -9.64
C GLY A 155 -10.07 -15.94 -9.08
N LEU A 156 -9.89 -16.11 -7.76
CA LEU A 156 -8.58 -15.91 -7.12
C LEU A 156 -7.58 -16.89 -7.72
N THR A 157 -6.76 -16.41 -8.66
CA THR A 157 -5.54 -17.11 -9.02
C THR A 157 -4.54 -16.95 -7.88
N LEU A 158 -3.58 -17.87 -7.79
CA LEU A 158 -2.52 -17.79 -6.78
C LEU A 158 -1.78 -16.44 -6.88
N ASP A 159 -1.62 -15.92 -8.10
CA ASP A 159 -0.97 -14.64 -8.36
C ASP A 159 -1.73 -13.44 -7.79
N ASP A 160 -3.08 -13.48 -7.81
CA ASP A 160 -3.91 -12.42 -7.23
C ASP A 160 -3.72 -12.32 -5.71
N ILE A 161 -3.63 -13.47 -5.01
CA ILE A 161 -3.43 -13.52 -3.57
C ILE A 161 -2.02 -13.07 -3.21
N LEU A 162 -1.02 -13.54 -3.97
CA LEU A 162 0.37 -13.19 -3.72
C LEU A 162 0.64 -11.70 -3.96
N CYS A 163 -0.01 -11.08 -4.93
CA CYS A 163 0.23 -9.67 -5.27
C CYS A 163 -0.03 -8.71 -4.08
N TYR A 164 -1.00 -9.02 -3.22
CA TYR A 164 -1.26 -8.23 -2.01
C TYR A 164 -0.18 -8.36 -0.94
N GLU A 165 0.50 -9.50 -0.90
CA GLU A 165 1.52 -9.83 0.09
C GLU A 165 2.93 -9.47 -0.38
N ILE A 166 3.14 -9.28 -1.69
CA ILE A 166 4.44 -8.97 -2.28
C ILE A 166 4.88 -7.55 -1.94
N GLU A 167 6.06 -7.46 -1.31
CA GLU A 167 6.71 -6.19 -1.01
C GLU A 167 7.69 -5.82 -2.16
N PRO A 168 7.41 -4.82 -3.01
CA PRO A 168 8.16 -4.62 -4.26
C PRO A 168 9.62 -4.20 -4.09
N TYR A 169 10.03 -3.78 -2.90
CA TYR A 169 11.38 -3.24 -2.62
C TYR A 169 12.20 -4.12 -1.66
N THR A 170 11.78 -5.36 -1.41
CA THR A 170 12.50 -6.29 -0.54
C THR A 170 13.03 -7.49 -1.31
N THR A 171 14.20 -7.99 -0.92
CA THR A 171 14.81 -9.16 -1.58
C THR A 171 13.98 -10.41 -1.29
N MET A 172 14.07 -11.47 -2.11
CA MET A 172 13.28 -12.70 -1.89
C MET A 172 13.49 -13.34 -0.51
N ASN A 173 14.64 -13.11 0.13
CA ASN A 173 14.91 -13.58 1.49
C ASN A 173 14.18 -12.77 2.57
N ASP A 174 13.76 -11.55 2.26
CA ASP A 174 13.08 -10.65 3.20
C ASP A 174 11.56 -10.62 2.97
N GLN A 175 11.07 -11.23 1.89
CA GLN A 175 9.65 -11.43 1.63
C GLN A 175 8.97 -12.31 2.69
N THR A 176 7.64 -12.23 2.75
CA THR A 176 6.82 -13.04 3.66
C THR A 176 7.01 -14.54 3.41
N ASN A 177 6.83 -15.36 4.45
CA ASN A 177 6.94 -16.82 4.34
C ASN A 177 5.97 -17.38 3.28
N LEU A 178 4.80 -16.76 3.10
CA LEU A 178 3.82 -17.15 2.09
C LEU A 178 4.42 -17.10 0.67
N ILE A 179 5.11 -16.00 0.33
CA ILE A 179 5.73 -15.81 -0.99
C ILE A 179 6.87 -16.77 -1.21
N LYS A 180 7.70 -17.01 -0.18
CA LYS A 180 8.79 -17.98 -0.25
C LYS A 180 8.30 -19.39 -0.54
N TRP A 181 7.27 -19.85 0.18
CA TRP A 181 6.68 -21.17 -0.05
C TRP A 181 6.02 -21.25 -1.42
N SER A 182 5.27 -20.22 -1.80
CA SER A 182 4.60 -20.21 -3.10
C SER A 182 5.58 -20.22 -4.27
N SER A 183 6.63 -19.39 -4.22
CA SER A 183 7.69 -19.38 -5.24
C SER A 183 8.41 -20.72 -5.33
N ALA A 184 8.71 -21.36 -4.18
CA ALA A 184 9.31 -22.69 -4.17
C ALA A 184 8.42 -23.74 -4.84
N VAL A 185 7.12 -23.75 -4.53
CA VAL A 185 6.14 -24.67 -5.16
C VAL A 185 6.07 -24.44 -6.67
N THR A 186 6.00 -23.18 -7.12
CA THR A 186 5.98 -22.84 -8.54
C THR A 186 7.24 -23.33 -9.26
N ILE A 187 8.43 -23.14 -8.67
CA ILE A 187 9.71 -23.63 -9.21
C ILE A 187 9.70 -25.16 -9.32
N ILE A 188 9.19 -25.89 -8.31
CA ILE A 188 9.12 -27.35 -8.33
C ILE A 188 8.22 -27.84 -9.46
N ILE A 189 7.01 -27.27 -9.59
CA ILE A 189 6.05 -27.64 -10.64
C ILE A 189 6.66 -27.36 -12.02
N PHE A 190 7.33 -26.23 -12.18
CA PHE A 190 8.01 -25.86 -13.42
C PHE A 190 9.12 -26.84 -13.81
N VAL A 191 10.01 -27.17 -12.88
CA VAL A 191 11.10 -28.14 -13.12
C VAL A 191 10.56 -29.54 -13.41
N ALA A 192 9.54 -29.99 -12.67
CA ALA A 192 8.90 -31.28 -12.93
C ALA A 192 8.25 -31.31 -14.33
N GLY A 193 7.61 -30.21 -14.75
CA GLY A 193 7.06 -30.04 -16.10
C GLY A 193 8.13 -30.13 -17.18
N LEU A 194 9.29 -29.47 -16.99
CA LEU A 194 10.42 -29.54 -17.93
C LEU A 194 11.00 -30.95 -18.05
N ILE A 195 11.17 -31.65 -16.92
CA ILE A 195 11.67 -33.03 -16.90
C ILE A 195 10.70 -33.95 -17.65
N ASN A 196 9.39 -33.87 -17.35
CA ASN A 196 8.37 -34.68 -18.00
C ASN A 196 8.29 -34.42 -19.51
N SER A 197 8.38 -33.15 -19.92
CA SER A 197 8.38 -32.78 -21.34
C SER A 197 9.63 -33.34 -22.06
N GLY A 198 10.80 -33.19 -21.45
CA GLY A 198 12.05 -33.74 -21.98
C GLY A 198 12.05 -35.26 -22.11
N LEU A 199 11.61 -35.97 -21.06
CA LEU A 199 11.47 -37.43 -21.07
C LEU A 199 10.46 -37.91 -22.12
N SER A 200 9.34 -37.20 -22.28
CA SER A 200 8.34 -37.52 -23.31
C SER A 200 8.91 -37.37 -24.72
N ILE A 201 9.65 -36.29 -24.99
CA ILE A 201 10.30 -36.08 -26.30
C ILE A 201 11.33 -37.19 -26.59
N LEU A 202 12.09 -37.62 -25.58
CA LEU A 202 13.07 -38.70 -25.71
C LEU A 202 12.38 -40.06 -25.97
N ALA A 203 11.32 -40.38 -25.24
CA ALA A 203 10.59 -41.64 -25.38
C ALA A 203 9.92 -41.78 -26.76
N PHE A 204 9.23 -40.72 -27.21
CA PHE A 204 8.47 -40.72 -28.47
C PHE A 204 9.31 -40.41 -29.72
N ARG A 205 10.63 -40.17 -29.57
CA ARG A 205 11.58 -40.05 -30.70
C ARG A 205 11.87 -41.40 -31.38
N THR A 206 11.58 -42.53 -30.73
CA THR A 206 11.85 -43.87 -31.27
C THR A 206 10.89 -44.24 -32.41
N LYS A 207 11.41 -44.86 -33.47
CA LYS A 207 10.67 -45.17 -34.72
C LYS A 207 9.38 -45.98 -34.48
N SER A 208 9.41 -46.92 -33.53
CA SER A 208 8.29 -47.83 -33.21
C SER A 208 7.09 -47.10 -32.58
N SER A 209 7.30 -45.98 -31.89
CA SER A 209 6.22 -45.25 -31.23
C SER A 209 5.45 -44.29 -32.17
N ARG A 210 6.02 -43.96 -33.35
CA ARG A 210 5.42 -43.09 -34.37
C ARG A 210 4.54 -43.82 -35.39
N GLU A 211 4.39 -45.13 -35.26
CA GLU A 211 3.60 -45.97 -36.17
C GLU A 211 2.09 -45.82 -35.98
N VAL A 212 1.65 -45.29 -34.83
CA VAL A 212 0.25 -45.09 -34.46
C VAL A 212 -0.01 -43.60 -34.28
N GLY A 213 -1.11 -43.07 -34.83
CA GLY A 213 -1.45 -41.63 -34.77
C GLY A 213 -1.48 -41.03 -33.35
N CYS A 214 -1.69 -41.86 -32.32
CA CYS A 214 -1.62 -41.47 -30.92
C CYS A 214 -0.21 -41.01 -30.48
N GLY A 215 0.86 -41.63 -31.02
CA GLY A 215 2.24 -41.25 -30.70
C GLY A 215 2.64 -39.87 -31.24
N ILE A 216 2.01 -39.43 -32.34
CA ILE A 216 2.22 -38.08 -32.89
C ILE A 216 1.54 -37.03 -31.99
N TYR A 217 0.32 -37.31 -31.51
CA TYR A 217 -0.39 -36.46 -30.55
C TYR A 217 0.39 -36.32 -29.22
N LEU A 218 0.93 -37.42 -28.71
CA LEU A 218 1.73 -37.44 -27.49
C LEU A 218 3.08 -36.74 -27.62
N LEU A 219 3.60 -36.58 -28.84
CA LEU A 219 4.80 -35.77 -29.11
C LEU A 219 4.46 -34.28 -29.32
N ALA A 220 3.29 -33.96 -29.89
CA ALA A 220 2.83 -32.60 -30.08
C ALA A 220 2.48 -31.89 -28.76
N SER A 221 1.94 -32.61 -27.78
CA SER A 221 1.60 -32.07 -26.44
C SER A 221 2.80 -31.48 -25.68
N PRO A 222 3.93 -32.19 -25.48
CA PRO A 222 5.11 -31.63 -24.83
C PRO A 222 5.78 -30.51 -25.64
N VAL A 223 5.76 -30.59 -26.98
CA VAL A 223 6.29 -29.51 -27.85
C VAL A 223 5.46 -28.24 -27.74
N THR A 224 4.13 -28.34 -27.78
CA THR A 224 3.22 -27.19 -27.58
C THR A 224 3.36 -26.62 -26.18
N SER A 225 3.46 -27.48 -25.15
CA SER A 225 3.71 -27.05 -23.76
C SER A 225 5.03 -26.29 -23.62
N PHE A 226 6.10 -26.77 -24.26
CA PHE A 226 7.41 -26.11 -24.28
C PHE A 226 7.34 -24.76 -24.98
N LEU A 227 6.64 -24.69 -26.12
CA LEU A 227 6.43 -23.44 -26.87
C LEU A 227 5.59 -22.44 -26.08
N THR A 228 4.51 -22.86 -25.42
CA THR A 228 3.72 -21.96 -24.56
C THR A 228 4.54 -21.42 -23.40
N VAL A 229 5.37 -22.24 -22.76
CA VAL A 229 6.27 -21.75 -21.70
C VAL A 229 7.29 -20.75 -22.24
N PHE A 230 7.84 -20.97 -23.43
CA PHE A 230 8.88 -20.12 -24.01
C PHE A 230 8.34 -18.80 -24.61
N PHE A 231 7.11 -18.80 -25.13
CA PHE A 231 6.49 -17.62 -25.74
C PHE A 231 5.61 -16.81 -24.78
N HIS A 232 5.24 -17.38 -23.62
CA HIS A 232 4.41 -16.69 -22.61
C HIS A 232 5.23 -16.08 -21.46
N ILE A 233 6.56 -16.27 -21.45
CA ILE A 233 7.54 -15.46 -20.71
C ILE A 233 7.90 -14.25 -21.56
#